data_AF-A0A258E8U2-F1
#
_entry.id   AF-A0A258E8U2-F1
#
_cell.length_a   1.000
_cell.length_b   1.000
_cell.length_c   1.000
_cell.angle_alpha   90.00
_cell.angle_beta   90.00
_cell.angle_gamma   90.00
#
_symmetry.space_group_name_H-M   'P 1'
#
loop_
_entity.id
_entity.type
_entity.pdbx_description
1 polymer ?
#
loop_
_entity_poly.entity_id
_entity_poly.type
_entity_poly.pdbx_seq_one_letter_code
_entity_poly.pdbx_strand_id
1 'polypeptide(L)'
;MQTFPGSVSVVSEEEIQKQLSTTRDIAQILSFAVPGIAPGNDTAANVDQSLRGRPMRIFIDGVPVSNPLRDGGRDVRLIAPTALGGIEVIRGSSALYGQGGAGGVVNYITKNGSATDDWAFRTEVGSSFSTEHFGDSMRPYIFQSASGGLGGFDINVNGSYER
;
A
#
# COMPACT_ATOMS: atom_id res chain seq x y z
N MET A 1 0.37 -15.12 -15.74
CA MET A 1 1.16 -13.89 -15.56
C MET A 1 1.42 -13.29 -16.93
N GLN A 2 0.87 -12.11 -17.21
CA GLN A 2 1.18 -11.40 -18.45
C GLN A 2 2.61 -10.84 -18.32
N THR A 3 3.49 -11.19 -19.25
CA THR A 3 4.88 -10.72 -19.28
C THR A 3 4.91 -9.26 -19.72
N PHE A 4 5.00 -8.34 -18.75
CA PHE A 4 5.29 -6.94 -19.03
C PHE A 4 6.78 -6.82 -19.39
N PRO A 5 7.17 -6.31 -20.58
CA PRO A 5 8.57 -6.23 -21.00
C PRO A 5 9.40 -5.16 -20.25
N GLY A 6 8.86 -4.55 -19.21
CA GLY A 6 9.55 -3.59 -18.35
C GLY A 6 10.00 -4.19 -17.01
N SER A 7 10.75 -3.42 -16.25
CA SER A 7 11.24 -3.83 -14.93
C SER A 7 10.09 -3.80 -13.91
N VAL A 8 9.59 -4.98 -13.57
CA VAL A 8 8.56 -5.18 -12.55
C VAL A 8 9.22 -5.59 -11.23
N SER A 9 8.75 -5.03 -10.13
CA SER A 9 9.01 -5.54 -8.78
C SER A 9 7.70 -5.87 -8.11
N VAL A 10 7.68 -6.98 -7.38
CA VAL A 10 6.54 -7.40 -6.59
C VAL A 10 6.99 -7.36 -5.14
N VAL A 11 6.21 -6.71 -4.30
CA VAL A 11 6.30 -6.76 -2.85
C VAL A 11 5.20 -7.70 -2.39
N SER A 12 5.58 -8.86 -1.85
CA SER A 12 4.61 -9.87 -1.43
C SER A 12 3.89 -9.48 -0.14
N GLU A 13 2.76 -10.12 0.17
CA GLU A 13 2.09 -9.95 1.46
C GLU A 13 3.06 -10.20 2.62
N GLU A 14 3.88 -11.26 2.54
CA GLU A 14 4.83 -11.61 3.59
C GLU A 14 5.89 -10.53 3.80
N GLU A 15 6.38 -9.92 2.71
CA GLU A 15 7.32 -8.79 2.80
C GLU A 15 6.65 -7.57 3.45
N ILE A 16 5.39 -7.29 3.11
CA ILE A 16 4.62 -6.22 3.76
C ILE A 16 4.44 -6.52 5.24
N GLN A 17 4.04 -7.74 5.61
CA GLN A 17 3.85 -8.13 7.02
C GLN A 17 5.16 -8.01 7.81
N LYS A 18 6.30 -8.33 7.20
CA LYS A 18 7.62 -8.14 7.84
C LYS A 18 7.94 -6.67 8.07
N GLN A 19 7.55 -5.77 7.16
CA GLN A 19 7.77 -4.34 7.35
C GLN A 19 6.83 -3.72 8.38
N LEU A 20 5.63 -4.29 8.57
CA LEU A 20 4.65 -3.81 9.56
C LEU A 20 5.16 -3.86 11.01
N SER A 21 6.18 -4.66 11.32
CA SER A 21 6.84 -4.61 12.64
C SER A 21 7.69 -3.36 12.85
N THR A 22 8.06 -2.68 11.77
CA THR A 22 8.96 -1.52 11.76
C THR A 22 8.20 -0.24 11.45
N THR A 23 7.32 -0.26 10.45
CA THR A 23 6.56 0.90 10.01
C THR A 23 5.20 0.50 9.47
N ARG A 24 4.19 1.33 9.75
CA ARG A 24 2.84 1.21 9.18
C ARG A 24 2.62 2.18 8.01
N ASP A 25 3.64 2.96 7.66
CA ASP A 25 3.59 3.88 6.54
C ASP A 25 3.96 3.16 5.24
N ILE A 26 2.98 3.02 4.35
CA ILE A 26 3.17 2.42 3.03
C ILE A 26 4.23 3.13 2.17
N ALA A 27 4.42 4.45 2.34
CA ALA A 27 5.46 5.19 1.63
C ALA A 27 6.85 4.70 2.05
N GLN A 28 7.05 4.46 3.36
CA GLN A 28 8.28 3.89 3.90
C GLN A 28 8.46 2.44 3.45
N ILE A 29 7.40 1.61 3.54
CA ILE A 29 7.42 0.22 3.06
C ILE A 29 7.89 0.15 1.60
N LEU A 30 7.32 0.99 0.74
CA LEU A 30 7.71 1.09 -0.67
C LEU A 30 9.17 1.51 -0.86
N SER A 31 9.65 2.48 -0.07
CA SER A 31 11.04 2.94 -0.16
C SER A 31 12.06 1.87 0.26
N PHE A 32 11.69 1.01 1.21
CA PHE A 32 12.55 -0.08 1.67
C PHE A 32 12.49 -1.29 0.74
N ALA A 33 11.30 -1.64 0.22
CA ALA A 33 11.10 -2.83 -0.58
C ALA A 33 11.46 -2.64 -2.07
N VAL A 34 11.34 -1.42 -2.60
CA VAL A 34 11.43 -1.18 -4.04
C VAL A 34 12.57 -0.21 -4.37
N PRO A 35 13.64 -0.70 -5.03
CA PRO A 35 14.74 0.15 -5.45
C PRO A 35 14.29 1.28 -6.38
N GLY A 36 14.73 2.49 -6.05
CA GLY A 36 14.46 3.71 -6.81
C GLY A 36 13.20 4.46 -6.39
N ILE A 37 12.43 3.97 -5.41
CA ILE A 37 11.40 4.77 -4.76
C ILE A 37 12.06 5.71 -3.74
N ALA A 38 11.73 7.00 -3.82
CA ALA A 38 12.16 7.98 -2.83
C ALA A 38 11.47 7.73 -1.47
N PRO A 39 12.15 7.98 -0.34
CA PRO A 39 11.53 7.89 0.98
C PRO A 39 10.29 8.76 1.11
N GLY A 40 9.33 8.31 1.92
CA GLY A 40 8.23 9.16 2.36
C GLY A 40 8.73 10.27 3.29
N ASN A 41 7.99 11.37 3.38
CA ASN A 41 8.30 12.51 4.27
C ASN A 41 7.55 12.44 5.62
N ASP A 42 6.92 11.30 5.93
CA ASP A 42 6.13 11.05 7.15
C ASP A 42 4.98 12.05 7.40
N THR A 43 4.60 12.84 6.40
CA THR A 43 3.45 13.74 6.49
C THR A 43 2.19 13.09 5.90
N ALA A 44 1.04 13.72 6.15
CA ALA A 44 -0.23 13.30 5.55
C ALA A 44 -0.25 13.42 4.00
N ALA A 45 0.74 14.07 3.40
CA ALA A 45 0.88 14.25 1.96
C ALA A 45 2.21 13.69 1.45
N ASN A 46 2.17 12.96 0.35
CA ASN A 46 3.27 12.27 -0.31
C ASN A 46 3.61 12.95 -1.66
N VAL A 47 3.46 14.28 -1.74
CA VAL A 47 3.68 15.06 -2.98
C VAL A 47 5.08 14.81 -3.58
N ASP A 48 6.04 14.43 -2.74
CA ASP A 48 7.44 14.23 -3.14
C ASP A 48 7.82 12.76 -3.38
N GLN A 49 6.89 11.81 -3.17
CA GLN A 49 7.23 10.40 -3.36
C GLN A 49 7.31 10.08 -4.86
N SER A 50 8.50 9.67 -5.29
CA SER A 50 8.82 9.50 -6.70
C SER A 50 9.47 8.16 -6.98
N LEU A 51 9.41 7.72 -8.23
CA LEU A 51 10.10 6.54 -8.73
C LEU A 51 11.16 6.99 -9.74
N ARG A 52 12.43 6.84 -9.36
CA ARG A 52 13.62 7.33 -10.10
C ARG A 52 13.54 8.83 -10.38
N GLY A 53 13.09 9.60 -9.40
CA GLY A 53 12.99 11.07 -9.48
C GLY A 53 11.86 11.57 -10.40
N ARG A 54 10.92 10.71 -10.78
CA ARG A 54 9.76 11.05 -11.63
C ARG A 54 8.46 10.65 -10.93
N PRO A 55 7.35 11.37 -11.18
CA PRO A 55 6.07 11.07 -10.55
C PRO A 55 5.58 9.66 -10.94
N MET A 56 5.02 8.94 -9.98
CA MET A 56 4.42 7.63 -10.18
C MET A 56 2.91 7.70 -9.98
N ARG A 57 2.18 6.81 -10.63
CA ARG A 57 0.72 6.71 -10.45
C ARG A 57 0.37 5.53 -9.55
N ILE A 58 -0.61 5.73 -8.68
CA ILE A 58 -1.15 4.71 -7.80
C ILE A 58 -2.43 4.12 -8.40
N PHE A 59 -2.52 2.80 -8.35
CA PHE A 59 -3.68 1.99 -8.68
C PHE A 59 -4.06 1.13 -7.49
N ILE A 60 -5.34 0.81 -7.38
CA ILE A 60 -5.85 -0.22 -6.47
C ILE A 60 -6.57 -1.24 -7.34
N ASP A 61 -6.11 -2.48 -7.33
CA ASP A 61 -6.66 -3.59 -8.12
C ASP A 61 -6.82 -3.24 -9.60
N GLY A 62 -5.84 -2.52 -10.16
CA GLY A 62 -5.85 -2.09 -11.57
C GLY A 62 -6.75 -0.87 -11.88
N VAL A 63 -7.39 -0.27 -10.88
CA VAL A 63 -8.16 0.98 -11.03
C VAL A 63 -7.33 2.18 -10.59
N PRO A 64 -7.13 3.21 -11.44
CA PRO A 64 -6.33 4.37 -11.08
C PRO A 64 -7.06 5.20 -10.02
N VAL A 65 -6.35 5.52 -8.93
CA VAL A 65 -6.87 6.36 -7.85
C VAL A 65 -6.29 7.77 -7.84
N SER A 66 -5.13 7.97 -8.47
CA SER A 66 -4.56 9.30 -8.63
C SER A 66 -5.06 10.00 -9.89
N ASN A 67 -5.48 11.26 -9.75
CA ASN A 67 -5.92 12.06 -10.88
C ASN A 67 -4.74 12.81 -11.51
N PRO A 68 -4.34 12.51 -12.77
CA PRO A 68 -3.21 13.19 -13.42
C PRO A 68 -3.30 14.70 -13.45
N LEU A 69 -4.52 15.24 -13.49
CA LEU A 69 -4.77 16.67 -13.65
C LEU A 69 -4.87 17.42 -12.31
N ARG A 70 -4.99 16.69 -11.20
CA ARG A 70 -5.13 17.26 -9.86
C ARG A 70 -4.63 16.26 -8.83
N ASP A 71 -3.31 16.19 -8.71
CA ASP A 71 -2.65 15.39 -7.68
C ASP A 71 -2.86 16.04 -6.30
N GLY A 72 -3.55 15.34 -5.42
CA GLY A 72 -3.78 15.78 -4.03
C GLY A 72 -2.64 15.42 -3.09
N GLY A 73 -1.64 14.68 -3.55
CA GLY A 73 -0.52 14.16 -2.77
C GLY A 73 -0.90 13.05 -1.79
N ARG A 74 -2.16 12.62 -1.71
CA ARG A 74 -2.59 11.66 -0.66
C ARG A 74 -2.75 10.24 -1.18
N ASP A 75 -2.52 10.03 -2.46
CA ASP A 75 -2.97 8.84 -3.18
C ASP A 75 -2.18 7.58 -2.78
N VAL A 76 -0.95 7.76 -2.29
CA VAL A 76 -0.10 6.66 -1.78
C VAL A 76 -0.68 6.03 -0.51
N ARG A 77 -1.31 6.82 0.38
CA ARG A 77 -1.78 6.36 1.71
C ARG A 77 -3.28 6.06 1.76
N LEU A 78 -3.90 5.81 0.61
CA LEU A 78 -5.35 5.56 0.53
C LEU A 78 -5.79 4.26 1.19
N ILE A 79 -4.87 3.32 1.38
CA ILE A 79 -5.15 2.01 1.96
C ILE A 79 -4.14 1.67 3.03
N ALA A 80 -4.61 1.06 4.12
CA ALA A 80 -3.75 0.56 5.18
C ALA A 80 -2.92 -0.62 4.66
N PRO A 81 -1.60 -0.71 4.95
CA PRO A 81 -0.80 -1.83 4.46
C PRO A 81 -1.25 -3.19 4.99
N THR A 82 -1.97 -3.24 6.10
CA THR A 82 -2.56 -4.48 6.64
C THR A 82 -3.65 -5.09 5.74
N ALA A 83 -4.27 -4.28 4.88
CA ALA A 83 -5.31 -4.69 3.94
C ALA A 83 -4.76 -5.18 2.59
N LEU A 84 -3.45 -5.08 2.37
CA LEU A 84 -2.80 -5.44 1.11
C LEU A 84 -2.35 -6.89 1.09
N GLY A 85 -2.66 -7.58 -0.01
CA GLY A 85 -2.12 -8.90 -0.36
C GLY A 85 -0.84 -8.79 -1.20
N GLY A 86 -0.50 -7.59 -1.68
CA GLY A 86 0.75 -7.35 -2.38
C GLY A 86 0.80 -5.97 -3.03
N ILE A 87 1.98 -5.62 -3.54
CA ILE A 87 2.19 -4.41 -4.32
C ILE A 87 3.01 -4.74 -5.55
N GLU A 88 2.55 -4.31 -6.72
CA GLU A 88 3.29 -4.41 -7.96
C GLU A 88 3.80 -3.03 -8.37
N VAL A 89 5.10 -2.93 -8.66
CA VAL A 89 5.72 -1.71 -9.15
C VAL A 89 6.27 -1.95 -10.54
N ILE A 90 5.73 -1.22 -11.49
CA ILE A 90 6.14 -1.24 -12.89
C ILE A 90 6.90 0.05 -13.17
N ARG A 91 8.19 -0.08 -13.51
CA ARG A 91 9.05 1.08 -13.76
C ARG A 91 8.94 1.55 -15.21
N GLY A 92 8.86 2.87 -15.38
CA GLY A 92 8.77 3.54 -16.67
C GLY A 92 7.33 3.77 -17.13
N SER A 93 7.16 4.77 -17.99
CA SER A 93 5.87 5.12 -18.57
C SER A 93 5.37 4.05 -19.54
N SER A 94 4.08 3.73 -19.49
CA SER A 94 3.44 2.79 -20.41
C SER A 94 2.08 3.30 -20.88
N ALA A 95 1.76 3.07 -22.15
CA ALA A 95 0.45 3.38 -22.70
C ALA A 95 -0.68 2.55 -22.05
N LEU A 96 -0.36 1.36 -21.52
CA LEU A 96 -1.33 0.48 -20.87
C LEU A 96 -1.96 1.08 -19.60
N TYR A 97 -1.22 1.95 -18.91
CA TYR A 97 -1.65 2.54 -17.64
C TYR A 97 -2.00 4.04 -17.77
N GLY A 98 -2.09 4.53 -19.00
CA GLY A 98 -2.50 5.89 -19.33
C GLY A 98 -1.48 6.98 -18.96
N GLN A 99 -1.90 8.24 -19.13
CA GLN A 99 -1.06 9.42 -18.97
C GLN A 99 -0.90 9.80 -17.50
N GLY A 100 0.33 9.98 -16.98
CA GLY A 100 0.60 10.65 -15.69
C GLY A 100 1.45 9.88 -14.66
N GLY A 101 1.97 8.70 -15.02
CA GLY A 101 2.98 7.96 -14.23
C GLY A 101 4.33 7.93 -14.96
N ALA A 102 5.02 9.07 -15.04
CA ALA A 102 6.26 9.20 -15.81
C ALA A 102 7.40 8.30 -15.28
N GLY A 103 7.50 8.15 -13.96
CA GLY A 103 8.42 7.23 -13.29
C GLY A 103 7.94 5.78 -13.34
N GLY A 104 6.62 5.57 -13.45
CA GLY A 104 6.00 4.27 -13.52
C GLY A 104 4.67 4.22 -12.79
N VAL A 105 4.28 3.00 -12.43
CA VAL A 105 2.99 2.66 -11.83
C VAL A 105 3.22 1.79 -10.61
N VAL A 106 2.45 2.06 -9.56
CA VAL A 106 2.36 1.24 -8.36
C VAL A 106 0.91 0.75 -8.25
N ASN A 107 0.73 -0.56 -8.28
CA ASN A 107 -0.57 -1.20 -8.14
C ASN A 107 -0.66 -1.90 -6.80
N TYR A 108 -1.58 -1.45 -5.96
CA TYR A 108 -1.93 -2.08 -4.71
C TYR A 108 -2.92 -3.20 -4.94
N ILE A 109 -2.58 -4.40 -4.48
CA ILE A 109 -3.45 -5.57 -4.58
C ILE A 109 -4.09 -5.77 -3.21
N THR A 110 -5.41 -5.70 -3.15
CA THR A 110 -6.15 -5.94 -1.91
C THR A 110 -6.22 -7.42 -1.58
N LYS A 111 -6.35 -7.73 -0.29
CA LYS A 111 -6.55 -9.13 0.14
C LYS A 111 -7.90 -9.64 -0.35
N ASN A 112 -7.90 -10.85 -0.90
CA ASN A 112 -9.13 -11.54 -1.27
C ASN A 112 -9.83 -12.13 -0.04
N GLY A 113 -11.11 -12.47 -0.22
CA GLY A 113 -11.84 -13.30 0.74
C GLY A 113 -11.34 -14.76 0.70
N SER A 114 -11.92 -15.60 1.57
CA SER A 114 -11.72 -17.05 1.48
C SER A 114 -12.83 -17.66 0.62
N ALA A 115 -12.48 -18.56 -0.30
CA ALA A 115 -13.45 -19.38 -1.03
C ALA A 115 -14.06 -20.50 -0.16
N THR A 116 -13.62 -20.62 1.09
CA THR A 116 -14.21 -21.52 2.08
C THR A 116 -15.27 -20.78 2.89
N ASP A 117 -16.32 -21.49 3.31
CA ASP A 117 -17.34 -20.96 4.23
C ASP A 117 -16.79 -20.71 5.65
N ASP A 118 -15.50 -20.98 5.88
CA ASP A 118 -14.82 -20.71 7.14
C ASP A 118 -14.50 -19.21 7.27
N TRP A 119 -14.89 -18.65 8.40
CA TRP A 119 -14.62 -17.26 8.73
C TRP A 119 -13.30 -17.13 9.49
N ALA A 120 -12.42 -16.28 8.99
CA ALA A 120 -11.20 -15.86 9.66
C ALA A 120 -11.37 -14.43 10.20
N PHE A 121 -11.01 -14.24 11.47
CA PHE A 121 -11.02 -12.95 12.13
C PHE A 121 -9.61 -12.61 12.62
N ARG A 122 -9.15 -11.39 12.37
CA ARG A 122 -7.88 -10.88 12.87
C ARG A 122 -8.13 -9.57 13.60
N THR A 123 -7.59 -9.48 14.82
CA THR A 123 -7.53 -8.23 15.59
C THR A 123 -6.08 -7.98 15.97
N GLU A 124 -5.61 -6.77 15.72
CA GLU A 124 -4.25 -6.34 16.03
C GLU A 124 -4.31 -5.01 16.77
N VAL A 125 -3.56 -4.91 17.86
CA VAL A 125 -3.44 -3.70 18.68
C VAL A 125 -1.97 -3.45 18.94
N GLY A 126 -1.55 -2.19 18.91
CA GLY A 126 -0.17 -1.83 19.18
C GLY A 126 0.03 -0.34 19.31
N SER A 127 1.29 0.08 19.48
CA SER A 127 1.67 1.48 19.51
C SER A 127 3.07 1.65 18.92
N SER A 128 3.28 2.77 18.23
CA SER A 128 4.62 3.25 17.89
C SER A 128 4.99 4.46 18.76
N PHE A 129 6.29 4.77 18.85
CA PHE A 129 6.81 5.94 19.56
C PHE A 129 8.16 6.37 18.95
N SER A 130 8.50 7.65 19.07
CA SER A 130 9.81 8.18 18.72
C SER A 130 10.78 8.01 19.89
N THR A 131 11.98 7.53 19.59
CA THR A 131 13.08 7.46 20.57
C THR A 131 13.69 8.82 20.89
N GLU A 132 13.49 9.82 20.03
CA GLU A 132 14.01 11.19 20.22
C GLU A 132 12.98 12.11 20.88
N HIS A 133 11.68 11.92 20.59
CA HIS A 133 10.58 12.75 21.10
C HIS A 133 9.53 11.93 21.85
N PHE A 134 9.94 11.19 22.88
CA PHE A 134 9.07 10.22 23.56
C PHE A 134 7.80 10.82 24.17
N GLY A 135 7.84 12.05 24.68
CA GLY A 135 6.75 12.67 25.45
C GLY A 135 5.40 12.76 24.72
N ASP A 136 5.41 13.01 23.41
CA ASP A 136 4.20 13.27 22.61
C ASP A 136 4.13 12.45 21.31
N SER A 137 5.00 11.46 21.13
CA SER A 137 5.09 10.67 19.88
C SER A 137 4.40 9.31 19.94
N MET A 138 3.75 8.98 21.06
CA MET A 138 3.07 7.71 21.19
C MET A 138 1.84 7.68 20.28
N ARG A 139 1.83 6.73 19.35
CA ARG A 139 0.79 6.54 18.33
C ARG A 139 0.18 5.15 18.45
N PRO A 140 -0.89 5.00 19.26
CA PRO A 140 -1.60 3.74 19.36
C PRO A 140 -2.41 3.45 18.09
N TYR A 141 -2.54 2.18 17.76
CA TYR A 141 -3.36 1.72 16.65
C TYR A 141 -4.15 0.46 16.98
N ILE A 142 -5.26 0.30 16.27
CA ILE A 142 -6.08 -0.91 16.23
C ILE A 142 -6.41 -1.26 14.79
N PHE A 143 -6.38 -2.54 14.48
CA PHE A 143 -6.81 -3.09 13.20
C PHE A 143 -7.71 -4.29 13.44
N GLN A 144 -8.77 -4.39 12.64
CA GLN A 144 -9.69 -5.51 12.64
C GLN A 144 -9.97 -5.93 11.19
N SER A 145 -9.99 -7.23 10.94
CA SER A 145 -10.47 -7.78 9.67
C SER A 145 -11.27 -9.05 9.85
N ALA A 146 -12.19 -9.28 8.93
CA ALA A 146 -12.95 -10.49 8.76
C ALA A 146 -12.89 -10.91 7.29
N SER A 147 -12.66 -12.20 7.03
CA SER A 147 -12.67 -12.76 5.69
C SER A 147 -13.30 -14.16 5.67
N GLY A 148 -14.07 -14.46 4.65
CA GLY A 148 -14.76 -15.75 4.51
C GLY A 148 -15.62 -15.82 3.25
N GLY A 149 -16.16 -17.00 2.99
CA GLY A 149 -17.12 -17.25 1.92
C GLY A 149 -18.55 -17.12 2.43
N LEU A 150 -19.46 -16.57 1.61
CA LEU A 150 -20.89 -16.61 1.86
C LEU A 150 -21.64 -16.86 0.55
N GLY A 151 -22.20 -18.06 0.40
CA GLY A 151 -23.12 -18.37 -0.71
C GLY A 151 -22.49 -18.22 -2.10
N GLY A 152 -21.22 -18.61 -2.25
CA GLY A 152 -20.47 -18.49 -3.51
C GLY A 152 -19.80 -17.12 -3.73
N PHE A 153 -19.85 -16.23 -2.75
CA PHE A 153 -19.12 -14.97 -2.75
C PHE A 153 -17.93 -15.02 -1.79
N ASP A 154 -16.78 -14.52 -2.24
CA ASP A 154 -15.60 -14.33 -1.40
C ASP A 154 -15.64 -12.92 -0.81
N ILE A 155 -15.60 -12.81 0.53
CA ILE A 155 -15.75 -11.52 1.23
C ILE A 155 -14.49 -11.24 2.07
N ASN A 156 -13.99 -10.01 1.98
CA ASN A 156 -12.97 -9.45 2.87
C ASN A 156 -13.42 -8.06 3.34
N VAL A 157 -13.44 -7.85 4.65
CA VAL A 157 -13.71 -6.55 5.26
C VAL A 157 -12.62 -6.27 6.28
N ASN A 158 -12.09 -5.05 6.25
CA ASN A 158 -11.05 -4.63 7.17
C ASN A 158 -11.21 -3.16 7.57
N GLY A 159 -10.68 -2.81 8.73
CA GLY A 159 -10.71 -1.47 9.29
C GLY A 159 -9.52 -1.23 10.20
N SER A 160 -8.94 -0.04 10.11
CA SER A 160 -7.84 0.39 10.97
C SER A 160 -8.09 1.78 11.51
N TYR A 161 -7.64 2.01 12.73
CA TYR A 161 -7.56 3.34 13.34
C TYR A 161 -6.19 3.52 13.97
N GLU A 162 -5.59 4.68 13.73
CA GLU A 162 -4.30 5.08 14.28
C GLU A 162 -4.39 6.55 14.71
N ARG A 163 -3.78 6.86 15.86
CA ARG A 163 -3.74 8.22 16.42
C ARG A 163 -2.39 8.88 16.17
#